data_AF-A0AAD6FL78-F1
#
_entry.id   AF-A0AAD6FL78-F1
#
_cell.length_a   1.000
_cell.length_b   1.000
_cell.length_c   1.000
_cell.angle_alpha   90.00
_cell.angle_beta   90.00
_cell.angle_gamma   90.00
#
_symmetry.space_group_name_H-M   'P 1'
#
loop_
_entity.id
_entity.type
_entity.pdbx_description
1 polymer ?
#
loop_
_entity_poly.entity_id
_entity_poly.type
_entity_poly.pdbx_seq_one_letter_code
_entity_poly.pdbx_strand_id
1 'polypeptide(L)'
;MGASPDGCVTCTCHGTGICEIKCPHSKQEEANLRLCAGEQGFCLVNDGGTVKLDRRHAYYHQVQAQLHVVDVDYCDFVVWTKNDLFVERIVRDVDLWDNIIPRVESFFRLCVLPEVLGQQLTRGKFQLQDDQEGEKA
;
A
#
# COMPACT_ATOMS: atom_id res chain seq x y z
N MET A 1 -1.69 -8.82 -10.28
CA MET A 1 -0.90 -8.17 -9.19
C MET A 1 -0.36 -9.26 -8.30
N GLY A 2 0.74 -9.01 -7.58
CA GLY A 2 1.31 -9.93 -6.60
C GLY A 2 1.78 -9.15 -5.38
N ALA A 3 1.85 -9.81 -4.23
CA ALA A 3 2.26 -9.22 -2.97
C ALA A 3 2.98 -10.27 -2.10
N SER A 4 3.90 -9.80 -1.25
CA SER A 4 4.59 -10.64 -0.26
C SER A 4 4.51 -9.92 1.09
N PRO A 5 3.61 -10.35 1.99
CA PRO A 5 3.62 -9.84 3.36
C PRO A 5 4.84 -10.38 4.12
N ASP A 6 5.27 -9.67 5.17
CA ASP A 6 6.38 -10.13 6.03
C ASP A 6 5.98 -11.35 6.86
N GLY A 7 4.68 -11.51 7.16
CA GLY A 7 4.16 -12.70 7.82
C GLY A 7 2.65 -12.87 7.71
N CYS A 8 2.19 -14.07 8.05
CA CYS A 8 0.77 -14.36 8.25
C CYS A 8 0.46 -14.44 9.75
N VAL A 9 -0.71 -13.93 10.14
CA VAL A 9 -1.19 -13.92 11.52
C VAL A 9 -2.43 -14.81 11.59
N THR A 10 -2.54 -15.62 12.65
CA THR A 10 -3.75 -16.39 12.93
C THR A 10 -4.22 -16.03 14.34
N CYS A 11 -5.40 -15.40 14.48
CA CYS A 11 -6.08 -15.25 15.76
C CYS A 11 -7.33 -16.13 15.81
N THR A 12 -7.54 -16.80 16.94
CA THR A 12 -8.82 -17.45 17.27
C THR A 12 -10.00 -16.48 17.30
N CYS A 13 -9.71 -15.19 17.52
CA CYS A 13 -10.67 -14.12 17.72
C CYS A 13 -11.03 -13.32 16.46
N HIS A 14 -10.09 -13.17 15.53
CA HIS A 14 -10.23 -12.32 14.33
C HIS A 14 -9.99 -13.09 13.02
N GLY A 15 -9.68 -14.39 13.08
CA GLY A 15 -9.36 -15.19 11.90
C GLY A 15 -7.92 -15.00 11.43
N THR A 16 -7.72 -15.12 10.12
CA THR A 16 -6.40 -14.99 9.48
C THR A 16 -6.20 -13.56 8.99
N GLY A 17 -5.01 -13.01 9.26
CA GLY A 17 -4.54 -11.74 8.73
C GLY A 17 -3.09 -11.83 8.30
N ILE A 18 -2.48 -10.68 8.05
CA ILE A 18 -1.06 -10.55 7.70
C ILE A 18 -0.35 -9.58 8.64
N CYS A 19 0.98 -9.56 8.56
CA CYS A 19 1.85 -8.66 9.28
C CYS A 19 2.81 -8.00 8.29
N GLU A 20 3.03 -6.70 8.46
CA GLU A 20 4.00 -5.91 7.71
C GLU A 20 4.84 -5.10 8.70
N ILE A 21 6.16 -5.30 8.67
CA ILE A 21 7.11 -4.77 9.64
C ILE A 21 8.04 -3.77 8.96
N LYS A 22 8.07 -2.54 9.46
CA LYS A 22 8.97 -1.49 9.02
C LYS A 22 9.98 -1.15 10.11
N CYS A 23 11.26 -1.14 9.73
CA CYS A 23 12.38 -0.77 10.59
C CYS A 23 13.05 0.51 10.05
N PRO A 24 12.53 1.71 10.37
CA PRO A 24 13.03 2.97 9.83
C PRO A 24 14.45 3.25 10.35
N HIS A 25 15.45 3.16 9.47
CA HIS A 25 16.86 3.37 9.82
C HIS A 25 17.13 4.77 10.41
N SER A 26 16.43 5.81 9.92
CA SER A 26 16.52 7.18 10.43
C SER A 26 16.02 7.35 11.88
N LYS A 27 15.28 6.37 12.39
CA LYS A 27 14.67 6.36 13.73
C LYS A 27 15.10 5.15 14.56
N GLN A 28 16.17 4.46 14.18
CA GLN A 28 16.56 3.19 14.80
C GLN A 28 16.83 3.29 16.32
N GLU A 29 17.32 4.44 16.78
CA GLU A 29 17.62 4.71 18.20
C GLU A 29 16.50 5.49 18.91
N GLU A 30 15.39 5.79 18.22
CA GLU A 30 14.30 6.57 18.80
C GLU A 30 13.64 5.80 19.94
N ALA A 31 13.51 6.46 21.09
CA ALA A 31 12.96 5.87 22.31
C ALA A 31 11.43 5.88 22.35
N ASN A 32 10.80 6.74 21.55
CA ASN A 32 9.35 6.80 21.45
C ASN A 32 8.90 7.21 20.05
N LEU A 33 8.44 6.24 19.27
CA LEU A 33 7.97 6.44 17.89
C LEU A 33 6.78 7.39 17.80
N ARG A 34 5.99 7.52 18.87
CA ARG A 34 4.85 8.45 18.91
C ARG A 34 5.28 9.91 18.93
N LEU A 35 6.47 10.22 19.47
CA LEU A 35 7.00 11.59 19.46
C LEU A 35 7.46 12.02 18.06
N CYS A 36 7.83 11.06 17.21
CA CYS A 36 8.19 11.31 15.82
C CYS A 36 6.99 11.46 14.89
N ALA A 37 5.77 11.24 15.37
CA ALA A 37 4.58 11.29 14.54
C ALA A 37 4.39 12.70 13.97
N GLY A 38 4.29 12.80 12.63
CA GLY A 38 4.18 14.06 11.90
C GLY A 38 5.53 14.66 11.46
N GLU A 39 6.66 14.05 11.81
CA GLU A 39 7.94 14.45 11.25
C GLU A 39 8.02 14.19 9.74
N GLN A 40 8.73 15.08 9.03
CA GLN A 40 8.89 14.96 7.58
C GLN A 40 9.60 13.65 7.21
N GLY A 41 9.00 12.89 6.29
CA GLY A 41 9.54 11.62 5.83
C GLY A 41 9.32 10.45 6.79
N PHE A 42 8.62 10.65 7.91
CA PHE A 42 8.20 9.57 8.79
C PHE A 42 6.79 9.08 8.43
N CYS A 43 6.52 7.80 8.70
CA CYS A 43 5.28 7.17 8.28
C CYS A 43 4.11 7.39 9.25
N LEU A 44 4.38 7.70 10.51
CA LEU A 44 3.33 7.92 11.50
C LEU A 44 2.93 9.39 11.57
N VAL A 45 1.65 9.64 11.83
CA VAL A 45 1.06 10.97 12.08
C VAL A 45 0.24 10.94 13.36
N ASN A 46 0.20 12.08 14.04
CA ASN A 46 -0.71 12.29 15.16
C ASN A 46 -1.99 12.95 14.63
N ASP A 47 -3.09 12.21 14.68
CA ASP A 47 -4.41 12.70 14.31
C ASP A 47 -5.29 12.79 15.54
N GLY A 48 -5.54 14.01 16.01
CA GLY A 48 -6.42 14.25 17.16
C GLY A 48 -5.97 13.58 18.47
N GLY A 49 -4.67 13.38 18.67
CA GLY A 49 -4.11 12.70 19.85
C GLY A 49 -3.90 11.20 19.66
N THR A 50 -4.29 10.64 18.51
CA THR A 50 -4.06 9.23 18.16
C THR A 50 -2.95 9.13 17.13
N VAL A 51 -1.88 8.43 17.47
CA VAL A 51 -0.80 8.11 16.52
C VAL A 51 -1.21 6.92 15.65
N LYS A 52 -1.06 7.09 14.33
CA LYS A 52 -1.38 6.08 13.31
C LYS A 52 -0.50 6.24 12.08
N LEU A 53 -0.45 5.23 11.22
CA LEU A 53 0.11 5.30 9.88
C LEU A 53 -0.66 6.33 9.05
N ASP A 54 0.06 7.28 8.46
CA ASP A 54 -0.54 8.26 7.54
C ASP A 54 -1.17 7.52 6.35
N ARG A 55 -2.47 7.75 6.16
CA ARG A 55 -3.27 7.14 5.09
C ARG A 55 -2.84 7.59 3.69
N ARG A 56 -1.98 8.61 3.60
CA ARG A 56 -1.36 9.10 2.35
C ARG A 56 0.06 8.56 2.15
N HIS A 57 0.62 7.85 3.12
CA HIS A 57 1.97 7.30 3.02
C HIS A 57 1.99 6.05 2.15
N ALA A 58 3.08 5.84 1.40
CA ALA A 58 3.23 4.69 0.49
C ALA A 58 3.01 3.34 1.18
N TYR A 59 3.42 3.22 2.45
CA TYR A 59 3.19 2.00 3.24
C TYR A 59 1.71 1.68 3.46
N TYR A 60 0.82 2.68 3.55
CA TYR A 60 -0.61 2.41 3.67
C TYR A 60 -1.13 1.74 2.39
N HIS A 61 -0.76 2.28 1.22
CA HIS A 61 -1.13 1.69 -0.06
C HIS A 61 -0.51 0.30 -0.28
N GLN A 62 0.72 0.07 0.21
CA GLN A 62 1.35 -1.25 0.19
C GLN A 62 0.55 -2.27 1.03
N VAL A 63 0.16 -1.90 2.26
CA VAL A 63 -0.65 -2.75 3.14
C VAL A 63 -2.01 -3.05 2.51
N GLN A 64 -2.69 -2.02 1.97
CA GLN A 64 -3.96 -2.22 1.26
C GLN A 64 -3.82 -3.16 0.06
N ALA A 65 -2.70 -3.11 -0.66
CA ALA A 65 -2.42 -4.01 -1.78
C ALA A 65 -2.19 -5.46 -1.32
N GLN A 66 -1.45 -5.66 -0.25
CA GLN A 66 -1.28 -6.99 0.34
C GLN A 66 -2.62 -7.55 0.83
N LEU A 67 -3.43 -6.76 1.53
CA LEU A 67 -4.77 -7.16 2.01
C LEU A 67 -5.67 -7.61 0.84
N HIS A 68 -5.67 -6.86 -0.25
CA HIS A 68 -6.47 -7.19 -1.44
C HIS A 68 -5.95 -8.42 -2.18
N VAL A 69 -4.63 -8.55 -2.36
CA VAL A 69 -4.04 -9.66 -3.12
C VAL A 69 -4.10 -10.98 -2.35
N VAL A 70 -3.90 -10.95 -1.04
CA VAL A 70 -3.93 -12.14 -0.17
C VAL A 70 -5.37 -12.51 0.23
N ASP A 71 -6.32 -11.59 0.03
CA ASP A 71 -7.73 -11.73 0.37
C ASP A 71 -7.96 -11.99 1.87
N VAL A 72 -7.45 -11.08 2.69
CA VAL A 72 -7.64 -11.09 4.16
C VAL A 72 -8.12 -9.73 4.67
N ASP A 73 -8.73 -9.73 5.85
CA ASP A 73 -9.46 -8.56 6.35
C ASP A 73 -8.58 -7.54 7.08
N TYR A 74 -7.43 -7.98 7.61
CA TYR A 74 -6.56 -7.10 8.38
C TYR A 74 -5.07 -7.39 8.23
N CYS A 75 -4.29 -6.33 8.44
CA CYS A 75 -2.85 -6.35 8.58
C CYS A 75 -2.48 -5.73 9.94
N ASP A 76 -1.66 -6.41 10.73
CA ASP A 76 -0.99 -5.80 11.87
C ASP A 76 0.27 -5.09 11.33
N PHE A 77 0.19 -3.78 11.17
CA PHE A 77 1.29 -2.94 10.71
C PHE A 77 2.17 -2.56 11.88
N VAL A 78 3.46 -2.88 11.77
CA VAL A 78 4.44 -2.73 12.84
C VAL A 78 5.51 -1.74 12.42
N VAL A 79 5.80 -0.77 13.28
CA VAL A 79 7.01 0.04 13.18
C VAL A 79 7.90 -0.30 14.37
N TRP A 80 9.09 -0.79 14.10
CA TRP A 80 10.03 -1.26 15.12
C TRP A 80 11.32 -0.45 15.11
N THR A 81 11.80 -0.11 16.31
CA THR A 81 13.14 0.41 16.57
C THR A 81 13.81 -0.42 17.66
N LYS A 82 15.06 -0.14 17.99
CA LYS A 82 15.75 -0.86 19.08
C LYS A 82 15.10 -0.62 20.45
N ASN A 83 14.36 0.49 20.60
CA ASN A 83 13.88 0.99 21.88
C ASN A 83 12.35 1.05 21.98
N ASP A 84 11.62 0.97 20.86
CA ASP A 84 10.16 1.06 20.85
C ASP A 84 9.51 0.22 19.74
N LEU A 85 8.24 -0.10 19.94
CA LEU A 85 7.41 -0.86 19.02
C LEU A 85 6.03 -0.19 18.92
N PHE A 86 5.70 0.28 17.73
CA PHE A 86 4.36 0.74 17.40
C PHE A 86 3.63 -0.31 16.58
N VAL A 87 2.38 -0.62 16.94
CA VAL A 87 1.53 -1.54 16.19
C VAL A 87 0.18 -0.87 15.95
N GLU A 88 -0.27 -0.94 14.71
CA GLU A 88 -1.62 -0.54 14.30
C GLU A 88 -2.25 -1.65 13.46
N ARG A 89 -3.49 -2.03 13.81
CA ARG A 89 -4.29 -2.89 12.95
C ARG A 89 -4.94 -2.07 11.84
N ILE A 90 -4.60 -2.38 10.60
CA ILE A 90 -5.17 -1.80 9.40
C ILE A 90 -6.16 -2.79 8.80
N VAL A 91 -7.38 -2.31 8.55
CA VAL A 91 -8.44 -3.10 7.90
C VAL A 91 -8.47 -2.82 6.40
N ARG A 92 -8.96 -3.78 5.64
CA ARG A 92 -9.17 -3.64 4.19
C ARG A 92 -10.12 -2.49 3.89
N ASP A 93 -9.70 -1.61 2.98
CA ASP A 93 -10.45 -0.47 2.49
C ASP A 93 -11.02 -0.80 1.11
N VAL A 94 -12.28 -1.24 1.05
CA VAL A 94 -12.91 -1.74 -0.18
C VAL A 94 -13.13 -0.60 -1.18
N ASP A 95 -13.58 0.56 -0.71
CA ASP A 95 -13.87 1.72 -1.54
C ASP A 95 -12.60 2.26 -2.24
N LEU A 96 -11.44 2.14 -1.58
CA LEU A 96 -10.16 2.44 -2.20
C LEU A 96 -9.90 1.55 -3.44
N TRP A 97 -10.22 0.26 -3.36
CA TRP A 97 -9.93 -0.71 -4.44
C TRP A 97 -10.84 -0.56 -5.64
N ASP A 98 -12.10 -0.18 -5.44
CA ASP A 98 -13.02 0.12 -6.54
C ASP A 98 -12.47 1.23 -7.47
N ASN A 99 -11.68 2.14 -6.91
CA ASN A 99 -11.02 3.21 -7.67
C ASN A 99 -9.65 2.81 -8.25
N ILE A 100 -8.92 1.90 -7.59
CA ILE A 100 -7.56 1.51 -8.00
C ILE A 100 -7.58 0.46 -9.11
N ILE A 101 -8.47 -0.54 -9.04
CA ILE A 101 -8.50 -1.66 -9.99
C ILE A 101 -8.59 -1.21 -11.45
N PRO A 102 -9.51 -0.31 -11.84
CA PRO A 102 -9.59 0.14 -13.23
C PRO A 102 -8.29 0.79 -13.71
N ARG A 103 -7.64 1.58 -12.85
CA ARG A 103 -6.38 2.27 -13.18
C ARG A 103 -5.23 1.29 -13.36
N VAL A 104 -5.13 0.28 -12.50
CA VAL A 104 -4.11 -0.77 -12.60
C VAL A 104 -4.34 -1.61 -13.86
N GLU A 105 -5.59 -1.91 -14.20
CA GLU A 105 -5.92 -2.63 -15.42
C GLU A 105 -5.53 -1.82 -16.67
N SER A 106 -5.90 -0.55 -16.74
CA SER A 106 -5.48 0.34 -17.83
C SER A 106 -3.96 0.43 -17.94
N PHE A 107 -3.25 0.61 -16.83
CA PHE A 107 -1.79 0.61 -16.82
C PHE A 107 -1.20 -0.71 -17.32
N PHE A 108 -1.77 -1.85 -16.91
CA PHE A 108 -1.31 -3.15 -17.39
C PHE A 108 -1.53 -3.30 -18.90
N ARG A 109 -2.72 -2.98 -19.41
CA ARG A 109 -3.08 -3.13 -20.83
C ARG A 109 -2.32 -2.17 -21.73
N LEU A 110 -2.14 -0.93 -21.30
CA LEU A 110 -1.53 0.12 -22.11
C LEU A 110 -0.02 0.15 -21.93
N CYS A 111 0.52 -0.09 -20.75
CA CYS A 111 1.96 0.07 -20.52
C CYS A 111 2.68 -1.27 -20.45
N VAL A 112 2.24 -2.17 -19.57
CA VAL A 112 2.99 -3.40 -19.27
C VAL A 112 2.88 -4.41 -20.41
N LEU A 113 1.67 -4.72 -20.87
CA LEU A 113 1.43 -5.74 -21.88
C LEU A 113 2.11 -5.41 -23.22
N PRO A 114 2.03 -4.17 -23.76
CA PRO A 114 2.68 -3.84 -25.03
C PRO A 114 4.20 -3.81 -24.91
N GLU A 115 4.73 -3.44 -23.74
CA GLU A 115 6.17 -3.49 -23.49
C GLU A 115 6.69 -4.93 -23.41
N VAL A 116 6.01 -5.79 -22.65
CA VAL A 116 6.39 -7.21 -22.51
C VAL A 116 6.32 -7.95 -23.85
N LEU A 117 5.28 -7.70 -24.66
CA LEU A 117 5.10 -8.41 -25.93
C LEU A 117 5.92 -7.85 -27.09
N GLY A 118 6.24 -6.55 -27.09
CA GLY A 118 6.77 -5.88 -28.28
C GLY A 118 7.79 -4.78 -28.06
N GLN A 119 8.14 -4.48 -26.80
CA GLN A 119 9.03 -3.37 -26.41
C GLN A 119 8.56 -2.03 -26.98
N GLN A 120 7.24 -1.82 -27.06
CA GLN A 120 6.68 -0.69 -27.81
C GLN A 120 6.96 0.66 -27.15
N LEU A 121 7.07 0.71 -25.82
CA LEU A 121 7.42 1.94 -25.11
C LEU A 121 8.92 2.20 -25.25
N THR A 122 9.76 1.20 -24.97
CA THR A 122 11.22 1.34 -25.05
C THR A 122 11.71 1.64 -26.48
N ARG A 123 11.00 1.15 -27.51
CA ARG A 123 11.31 1.41 -28.92
C ARG A 123 10.61 2.64 -29.51
N GLY A 124 9.87 3.41 -28.69
CA GLY A 124 9.20 4.65 -29.12
C GLY A 124 8.08 4.45 -30.15
N LYS A 125 7.46 3.27 -30.20
CA LYS A 125 6.36 2.93 -31.14
C LYS A 125 4.96 3.12 -30.54
N PHE A 126 4.88 3.58 -29.30
CA PHE A 126 3.63 3.69 -28.58
C PHE A 126 2.85 4.95 -29.01
N GLN A 127 1.69 4.75 -29.64
CA GLN A 127 0.72 5.81 -29.91
C GLN A 127 -0.47 5.58 -28.98
N LEU A 128 -0.73 6.54 -28.08
CA LEU A 128 -1.97 6.54 -27.30
C LEU A 128 -3.12 6.74 -28.27
N GLN A 129 -3.98 5.72 -28.43
CA GLN A 129 -5.29 5.92 -29.02
C GLN A 129 -6.19 6.46 -27.91
N ASP A 130 -6.60 7.71 -28.04
CA ASP A 130 -7.65 8.29 -27.19
C ASP A 130 -8.96 7.56 -27.51
N ASP A 131 -9.49 6.82 -26.54
CA ASP A 131 -10.88 6.34 -26.58
C ASP A 131 -11.81 7.55 -26.38
N GLN A 132 -12.06 8.29 -27.46
CA GLN A 132 -13.27 9.10 -27.60
C GLN A 132 -14.24 8.36 -28.51
N GLU A 133 -15.18 7.63 -27.93
CA GLU A 133 -16.50 7.44 -28.55
C GLU A 133 -17.51 6.99 -27.49
N GLY A 134 -18.28 7.97 -27.00
CA GLY A 134 -19.33 7.77 -26.02
C GLY A 134 -20.24 8.98 -25.85
N GLU A 135 -20.40 9.82 -26.87
CA GLU A 135 -21.48 10.82 -26.92
C GLU A 135 -21.99 10.93 -28.35
N LYS A 136 -23.17 10.34 -28.61
CA LYS A 136 -24.18 10.75 -29.60
C LYS A 136 -25.37 9.79 -29.60
N ALA A 137 -26.43 10.20 -28.91
CA ALA A 137 -27.82 10.37 -29.40
C ALA A 137 -28.79 10.33 -28.21
#